data_AF-U3CLP4-F1
#
_entry.id   AF-U3CLP4-F1
#
_cell.length_a   1.000
_cell.length_b   1.000
_cell.length_c   1.000
_cell.angle_alpha   90.00
_cell.angle_beta   90.00
_cell.angle_gamma   90.00
#
_symmetry.space_group_name_H-M   'P 1'
#
loop_
_entity.id
_entity.type
_entity.pdbx_description
1 polymer ?
#
loop_
_entity_poly.entity_id
_entity_poly.type
_entity_poly.pdbx_seq_one_letter_code
_entity_poly.pdbx_strand_id
1 'polypeptide(L)'
;MSDTPLIPETLSPVGEVSGATVVEVRTDTQVTNTQHFMLLKDVPEATGLDPADVAQKASETTSDKVPTIDGERYVRVSTARGWNLPNMQSADAEQQAQALKFHQDTQSVLSRPESTQRRAIAATTVETKSNAAKQAYRRKLASEGKDGKCERSGESTTNQKTEVHHKQRVADRPELAAETTNMELLLRPVHTEEHRNDKKG
;
A
#
# COMPACT_ATOMS: atom_id res chain seq x y z
N MET A 1 17.63 1.66 3.45
CA MET A 1 16.96 1.92 2.16
C MET A 1 15.96 3.01 2.43
N SER A 2 16.07 4.14 1.73
CA SER A 2 15.16 5.27 1.94
C SER A 2 13.79 4.88 1.39
N ASP A 3 12.79 4.77 2.26
CA ASP A 3 11.38 4.72 1.86
C ASP A 3 11.11 5.98 1.06
N THR A 4 11.00 5.88 -0.26
CA THR A 4 10.51 6.99 -1.08
C THR A 4 9.07 7.25 -0.62
N PRO A 5 8.79 8.41 0.00
CA PRO A 5 7.44 8.70 0.47
C PRO A 5 6.51 8.70 -0.74
N LEU A 6 5.33 8.11 -0.58
CA LEU A 6 4.21 8.40 -1.46
C LEU A 6 3.98 9.90 -1.39
N ILE A 7 4.22 10.61 -2.49
CA ILE A 7 3.76 12.00 -2.62
C ILE A 7 2.33 11.90 -3.13
N PRO A 8 1.30 12.20 -2.31
CA PRO A 8 -0.07 12.25 -2.78
C PRO A 8 -0.19 13.35 -3.83
N GLU A 9 -0.81 13.04 -4.95
CA GLU A 9 -1.09 14.07 -5.97
C GLU A 9 -2.25 14.97 -5.55
N THR A 10 -3.24 14.37 -4.88
CA THR A 10 -4.45 15.06 -4.41
C THR A 10 -5.01 14.38 -3.18
N LEU A 11 -5.40 15.17 -2.18
CA LEU A 11 -6.31 14.77 -1.10
C LEU A 11 -7.71 15.25 -1.47
N SER A 12 -8.61 14.33 -1.80
CA SER A 12 -10.00 14.66 -2.14
C SER A 12 -10.95 14.12 -1.08
N PRO A 13 -11.77 14.94 -0.42
CA PRO A 13 -12.79 14.44 0.50
C PRO A 13 -13.76 13.52 -0.25
N VAL A 14 -14.02 12.34 0.30
CA VAL A 14 -14.93 11.35 -0.30
C VAL A 14 -16.02 10.85 0.63
N GLY A 15 -16.11 11.40 1.85
CA GLY A 15 -17.19 11.10 2.77
C GLY A 15 -16.74 11.24 4.21
N GLU A 16 -17.60 10.75 5.10
CA GLU A 16 -17.38 10.75 6.53
C GLU A 16 -17.57 9.35 7.09
N VAL A 17 -16.80 9.02 8.12
CA VAL A 17 -16.91 7.77 8.87
C VAL A 17 -16.95 8.12 10.34
N SER A 18 -18.09 7.88 11.00
CA SER A 18 -18.28 8.23 12.42
C SER A 18 -17.83 9.65 12.78
N GLY A 19 -18.10 10.64 11.91
CA GLY A 19 -17.73 12.04 12.11
C GLY A 19 -16.31 12.42 11.63
N ALA A 20 -15.47 11.45 11.29
CA ALA A 20 -14.14 11.70 10.74
C ALA A 20 -14.19 11.84 9.21
N THR A 21 -13.53 12.87 8.67
CA THR A 21 -13.45 13.07 7.21
C THR A 21 -12.56 12.00 6.60
N VAL A 22 -13.07 11.33 5.56
CA VAL A 22 -12.28 10.40 4.74
C VAL A 22 -11.83 11.11 3.48
N VAL A 23 -10.53 11.06 3.24
CA VAL A 23 -9.88 11.56 2.03
C VAL A 23 -9.43 10.41 1.14
N GLU A 24 -9.60 10.58 -0.16
CA GLU A 24 -9.05 9.73 -1.18
C GLU A 24 -7.66 10.26 -1.56
N VAL A 25 -6.66 9.40 -1.43
CA VAL A 25 -5.30 9.63 -1.89
C VAL A 25 -5.09 8.87 -3.20
N ARG A 26 -4.65 9.60 -4.22
CA ARG A 26 -4.21 9.04 -5.49
C ARG A 26 -2.70 9.11 -5.59
N THR A 27 -2.14 8.06 -6.18
CA THR A 27 -0.71 7.91 -6.41
C THR A 27 -0.40 8.29 -7.85
N ASP A 28 0.57 9.18 -8.04
CA ASP A 28 1.10 9.55 -9.36
C ASP A 28 2.09 8.48 -9.82
N THR A 29 1.53 7.35 -10.26
CA THR A 29 2.32 6.30 -10.89
C THR A 29 1.62 5.84 -12.16
N GLN A 30 2.34 5.06 -12.96
CA GLN A 30 1.78 4.45 -14.16
C GLN A 30 0.60 3.52 -13.85
N VAL A 31 0.43 3.09 -12.60
CA VAL A 31 -0.75 2.34 -12.13
C VAL A 31 -1.45 3.16 -11.06
N THR A 32 -2.51 3.87 -11.45
CA THR A 32 -3.31 4.63 -10.48
C THR A 32 -3.88 3.70 -9.41
N ASN A 33 -3.36 3.80 -8.18
CA ASN A 33 -3.96 3.20 -7.00
C ASN A 33 -4.68 4.28 -6.20
N THR A 34 -5.85 3.92 -5.69
CA THR A 34 -6.71 4.79 -4.90
C THR A 34 -6.86 4.18 -3.52
N GLN A 35 -6.47 4.93 -2.50
CA GLN A 35 -6.53 4.52 -1.11
C GLN A 35 -7.31 5.55 -0.29
N HIS A 36 -8.00 5.08 0.75
CA HIS A 36 -8.83 5.90 1.61
C HIS A 36 -8.16 6.09 2.95
N PHE A 37 -8.04 7.35 3.38
CA PHE A 37 -7.37 7.75 4.60
C PHE A 37 -8.27 8.63 5.46
N MET A 38 -8.00 8.63 6.76
CA MET A 38 -8.53 9.61 7.71
C MET A 38 -7.40 10.13 8.57
N LEU A 39 -7.60 11.28 9.22
CA LEU A 39 -6.60 11.82 10.12
C LEU A 39 -6.44 10.89 11.32
N LEU A 40 -5.19 10.61 11.70
CA LEU A 40 -4.89 9.70 12.79
C LEU A 40 -5.48 10.19 14.12
N LYS A 41 -5.55 11.51 14.32
CA LYS A 41 -6.12 12.15 15.52
C LYS A 41 -7.63 11.93 15.66
N ASP A 42 -8.35 11.65 14.58
CA ASP A 42 -9.81 11.45 14.60
C ASP A 42 -10.18 9.98 14.91
N VAL A 43 -9.21 9.06 14.85
CA VAL A 43 -9.45 7.62 15.06
C VAL A 43 -10.03 7.30 16.44
N PRO A 44 -9.51 7.82 17.57
CA PRO A 44 -10.05 7.51 18.89
C PRO A 44 -11.54 7.86 19.01
N GLU A 45 -11.94 9.05 18.55
CA GLU A 45 -13.33 9.49 18.57
C GLU A 45 -14.22 8.66 17.62
N ALA A 46 -13.73 8.36 16.42
CA ALA A 46 -14.48 7.59 15.44
C ALA A 46 -14.68 6.11 15.82
N THR A 47 -13.77 5.55 16.63
CA THR A 47 -13.72 4.10 16.93
C THR A 47 -13.99 3.73 18.39
N GLY A 48 -13.85 4.68 19.32
CA GLY A 48 -13.86 4.40 20.76
C GLY A 48 -12.59 3.73 21.28
N LEU A 49 -11.51 3.74 20.49
CA LEU A 49 -10.19 3.23 20.92
C LEU A 49 -9.48 4.23 21.82
N ASP A 50 -8.66 3.73 22.74
CA ASP A 50 -7.82 4.57 23.58
C ASP A 50 -6.77 5.34 22.72
N PRO A 51 -6.59 6.66 22.92
CA PRO A 51 -5.63 7.44 22.15
C PRO A 51 -4.18 6.96 22.25
N ALA A 52 -3.74 6.44 23.41
CA ALA A 52 -2.39 5.92 23.58
C ALA A 52 -2.22 4.59 22.82
N ASP A 53 -3.24 3.73 22.84
CA ASP A 53 -3.25 2.49 22.04
C ASP A 53 -3.19 2.80 20.54
N VAL A 54 -3.95 3.79 20.07
CA VAL A 54 -3.90 4.24 18.67
C VAL A 54 -2.51 4.76 18.31
N ALA A 55 -1.89 5.56 19.18
CA ALA A 55 -0.55 6.09 18.96
C ALA A 55 0.50 4.97 18.90
N GLN A 56 0.42 3.98 19.78
CA GLN A 56 1.30 2.80 19.76
C GLN A 56 1.12 2.01 18.46
N LYS A 57 -0.11 1.62 18.11
CA LYS A 57 -0.40 0.89 16.87
C LYS A 57 0.09 1.64 15.64
N ALA A 58 -0.06 2.97 15.63
CA ALA A 58 0.42 3.81 14.55
C ALA A 58 1.95 3.91 14.47
N SER A 59 2.67 3.71 15.56
CA SER A 59 4.15 3.68 15.58
C SER A 59 4.73 2.35 15.09
N GLU A 60 4.00 1.25 15.33
CA GLU A 60 4.37 -0.10 14.91
C GLU A 60 3.92 -0.41 13.47
N THR A 61 3.06 0.43 12.91
CA THR A 61 2.52 0.26 11.56
C THR A 61 3.42 0.92 10.52
N THR A 62 3.53 0.26 9.36
CA THR A 62 4.32 0.74 8.23
C THR A 62 3.87 2.11 7.71
N SER A 63 4.83 2.88 7.20
CA SER A 63 4.66 4.27 6.73
C SER A 63 3.63 4.39 5.60
N ASP A 64 3.44 3.34 4.80
CA ASP A 64 2.45 3.31 3.71
C ASP A 64 1.00 3.24 4.22
N LYS A 65 0.78 2.68 5.42
CA LYS A 65 -0.51 2.56 6.08
C LYS A 65 -0.78 3.74 7.02
N VAL A 66 0.27 4.36 7.56
CA VAL A 66 0.19 5.56 8.41
C VAL A 66 1.13 6.67 7.89
N PRO A 67 0.85 7.26 6.72
CA PRO A 67 1.73 8.25 6.12
C PRO A 67 1.64 9.61 6.82
N THR A 68 2.70 10.41 6.65
CA THR A 68 2.68 11.84 6.97
C THR A 68 2.56 12.62 5.67
N ILE A 69 1.53 13.44 5.55
CA ILE A 69 1.22 14.25 4.36
C ILE A 69 1.04 15.68 4.84
N ASP A 70 1.81 16.63 4.29
CA ASP A 70 1.79 18.04 4.68
C ASP A 70 1.91 18.30 6.20
N GLY A 71 2.66 17.43 6.89
CA GLY A 71 2.88 17.51 8.34
C GLY A 71 1.77 16.88 9.18
N GLU A 72 0.67 16.42 8.59
CA GLU A 72 -0.38 15.67 9.29
C GLU A 72 -0.22 14.16 9.11
N ARG A 73 -0.51 13.40 10.16
CA ARG A 73 -0.51 11.93 10.11
C ARG A 73 -1.89 11.43 9.73
N TYR A 74 -1.92 10.60 8.70
CA TYR A 74 -3.11 9.91 8.23
C TYR A 74 -2.99 8.42 8.52
N VAL A 75 -4.12 7.72 8.57
CA VAL A 75 -4.17 6.26 8.61
C VAL A 75 -5.11 5.74 7.53
N ARG A 76 -4.74 4.65 6.87
CA ARG A 76 -5.65 3.96 5.95
C ARG A 76 -6.91 3.55 6.71
N VAL A 77 -8.07 3.85 6.14
CA VAL A 77 -9.37 3.51 6.75
C VAL A 77 -9.49 2.00 7.00
N SER A 78 -8.96 1.16 6.10
CA SER A 78 -8.92 -0.29 6.28
C SER A 78 -8.03 -0.74 7.46
N THR A 79 -6.95 0.00 7.74
CA THR A 79 -6.05 -0.27 8.88
C THR A 79 -6.74 0.10 10.19
N ALA A 80 -7.35 1.29 10.29
CA ALA A 80 -8.14 1.69 11.46
C ALA A 80 -9.29 0.70 11.73
N ARG A 81 -9.96 0.22 10.67
CA ARG A 81 -10.98 -0.84 10.75
C ARG A 81 -10.42 -2.17 11.27
N GLY A 82 -9.18 -2.50 10.94
CA GLY A 82 -8.49 -3.67 11.51
C GLY A 82 -8.22 -3.52 13.00
N TRP A 83 -7.78 -2.33 13.44
CA TRP A 83 -7.53 -2.06 14.86
C TRP A 83 -8.79 -2.11 15.71
N ASN A 84 -9.95 -1.71 15.15
CA ASN A 84 -11.22 -1.66 15.87
C ASN A 84 -11.99 -3.00 15.87
N LEU A 85 -11.50 -4.02 15.15
CA LEU A 85 -12.18 -5.32 15.03
C LEU A 85 -12.50 -5.98 16.39
N PRO A 86 -11.62 -5.94 17.42
CA PRO A 86 -11.93 -6.51 18.73
C PRO A 86 -13.15 -5.87 19.42
N ASN A 87 -13.36 -4.56 19.23
CA ASN A 87 -14.47 -3.84 19.87
C ASN A 87 -15.84 -4.25 19.32
N MET A 88 -15.91 -4.82 18.09
CA MET A 88 -17.15 -5.42 17.57
C MET A 88 -17.64 -6.61 18.41
N GLN A 89 -16.75 -7.22 19.19
CA GLN A 89 -17.01 -8.36 20.07
C GLN A 89 -16.97 -7.94 21.56
N SER A 90 -16.97 -6.64 21.85
CA SER A 90 -16.97 -6.14 23.24
C SER A 90 -18.24 -6.57 23.97
N ALA A 91 -18.12 -6.81 25.28
CA ALA A 91 -19.25 -7.03 26.17
C ALA A 91 -19.96 -5.70 26.55
N ASP A 92 -19.29 -4.56 26.32
CA ASP A 92 -19.87 -3.24 26.44
C ASP A 92 -20.71 -2.92 25.19
N ALA A 93 -22.02 -2.71 25.40
CA ALA A 93 -22.98 -2.47 24.33
C ALA A 93 -22.74 -1.14 23.60
N GLU A 94 -22.27 -0.09 24.30
CA GLU A 94 -22.00 1.21 23.68
C GLU A 94 -20.75 1.11 22.80
N GLN A 95 -19.70 0.48 23.32
CA GLN A 95 -18.46 0.25 22.58
C GLN A 95 -18.69 -0.65 21.35
N GLN A 96 -19.48 -1.70 21.51
CA GLN A 96 -19.87 -2.57 20.41
C GLN A 96 -20.68 -1.83 19.34
N ALA A 97 -21.67 -1.01 19.76
CA ALA A 97 -22.50 -0.24 18.83
C ALA A 97 -21.66 0.78 18.04
N GLN A 98 -20.73 1.49 18.69
CA GLN A 98 -19.83 2.42 18.03
C GLN A 98 -18.91 1.70 17.04
N ALA A 99 -18.35 0.55 17.42
CA ALA A 99 -17.51 -0.25 16.52
C ALA A 99 -18.30 -0.77 15.30
N LEU A 100 -19.50 -1.28 15.51
CA LEU A 100 -20.38 -1.70 14.41
C LEU A 100 -20.69 -0.54 13.46
N LYS A 101 -21.02 0.64 14.00
CA LYS A 101 -21.29 1.84 13.20
C LYS A 101 -20.07 2.23 12.37
N PHE A 102 -18.90 2.30 12.98
CA PHE A 102 -17.65 2.59 12.27
C PHE A 102 -17.41 1.59 11.12
N HIS A 103 -17.61 0.29 11.36
CA HIS A 103 -17.44 -0.73 10.33
C HIS A 103 -18.47 -0.63 9.18
N GLN A 104 -19.70 -0.21 9.47
CA GLN A 104 -20.73 0.04 8.46
C GLN A 104 -20.41 1.29 7.62
N ASP A 105 -20.06 2.40 8.28
CA ASP A 105 -19.71 3.66 7.62
C ASP A 105 -18.49 3.48 6.71
N THR A 106 -17.44 2.81 7.22
CA THR A 106 -16.25 2.48 6.41
C THR A 106 -16.60 1.63 5.20
N GLN A 107 -17.44 0.60 5.37
CA GLN A 107 -17.88 -0.23 4.26
C GLN A 107 -18.65 0.58 3.21
N SER A 108 -19.50 1.51 3.63
CA SER A 108 -20.24 2.40 2.73
C SER A 108 -19.30 3.26 1.89
N VAL A 109 -18.33 3.93 2.52
CA VAL A 109 -17.33 4.74 1.80
C VAL A 109 -16.49 3.88 0.86
N LEU A 110 -16.02 2.73 1.34
CA LEU A 110 -15.16 1.85 0.56
C LEU A 110 -15.90 1.18 -0.61
N SER A 111 -17.22 0.96 -0.52
CA SER A 111 -18.01 0.27 -1.56
C SER A 111 -18.64 1.19 -2.60
N ARG A 112 -18.40 2.51 -2.52
CA ARG A 112 -18.89 3.48 -3.52
C ARG A 112 -18.59 3.01 -4.95
N PRO A 113 -19.57 3.09 -5.89
CA PRO A 113 -19.41 2.55 -7.24
C PRO A 113 -18.18 3.09 -7.97
N GLU A 114 -17.90 4.38 -7.85
CA GLU A 114 -16.72 5.00 -8.45
C GLU A 114 -15.42 4.43 -7.89
N SER A 115 -15.31 4.28 -6.56
CA SER A 115 -14.14 3.71 -5.91
C SER A 115 -13.96 2.24 -6.30
N THR A 116 -15.05 1.48 -6.41
CA THR A 116 -15.03 0.09 -6.86
C THR A 116 -14.61 -0.02 -8.33
N GLN A 117 -15.14 0.83 -9.21
CA GLN A 117 -14.76 0.88 -10.62
C GLN A 117 -13.29 1.25 -10.81
N ARG A 118 -12.80 2.27 -10.09
CA ARG A 118 -11.38 2.69 -10.12
C ARG A 118 -10.46 1.55 -9.66
N ARG A 119 -10.80 0.86 -8.56
CA ARG A 119 -10.03 -0.31 -8.10
C ARG A 119 -10.08 -1.48 -9.09
N ALA A 120 -11.22 -1.72 -9.74
CA ALA A 120 -11.34 -2.77 -10.75
C ALA A 120 -10.47 -2.47 -11.98
N ILE A 121 -10.45 -1.22 -12.46
CA ILE A 121 -9.59 -0.79 -13.57
C ILE A 121 -8.10 -0.87 -13.18
N ALA A 122 -7.76 -0.47 -11.96
CA ALA A 122 -6.39 -0.62 -11.45
C ALA A 122 -6.01 -2.11 -11.44
N ALA A 123 -6.83 -2.98 -10.85
CA ALA A 123 -6.55 -4.41 -10.74
C ALA A 123 -6.39 -5.10 -12.11
N THR A 124 -7.20 -4.75 -13.11
CA THR A 124 -7.08 -5.33 -14.47
C THR A 124 -5.84 -4.85 -15.22
N THR A 125 -5.30 -3.68 -14.87
CA THR A 125 -4.14 -3.10 -15.56
C THR A 125 -2.81 -3.36 -14.86
N VAL A 126 -2.81 -3.67 -13.56
CA VAL A 126 -1.61 -3.95 -12.75
C VAL A 126 -0.73 -5.01 -13.41
N GLU A 127 -1.29 -6.19 -13.73
CA GLU A 127 -0.50 -7.30 -14.29
C GLU A 127 0.07 -6.95 -15.67
N THR A 128 -0.75 -6.40 -16.56
CA THR A 128 -0.33 -6.00 -17.91
C THR A 128 0.76 -4.93 -17.87
N LYS A 129 0.58 -3.88 -17.08
CA LYS A 129 1.54 -2.77 -16.96
C LYS A 129 2.82 -3.23 -16.25
N SER A 130 2.71 -4.09 -15.25
CA SER A 130 3.85 -4.73 -14.57
C SER A 130 4.72 -5.52 -15.54
N ASN A 131 4.11 -6.40 -16.33
CA ASN A 131 4.83 -7.22 -17.30
C ASN A 131 5.49 -6.36 -18.39
N ALA A 132 4.79 -5.33 -18.89
CA ALA A 132 5.34 -4.38 -19.85
C ALA A 132 6.56 -3.62 -19.27
N ALA A 133 6.46 -3.16 -18.02
CA ALA A 133 7.53 -2.44 -17.34
C ALA A 133 8.74 -3.34 -17.07
N LYS A 134 8.56 -4.62 -16.67
CA LYS A 134 9.67 -5.58 -16.54
C LYS A 134 10.43 -5.78 -17.85
N GLN A 135 9.71 -5.88 -18.97
CA GLN A 135 10.32 -5.99 -20.30
C GLN A 135 11.05 -4.71 -20.70
N ALA A 136 10.47 -3.54 -20.43
CA ALA A 136 11.10 -2.24 -20.68
C ALA A 136 12.39 -2.08 -19.84
N TYR A 137 12.34 -2.46 -18.56
CA TYR A 137 13.49 -2.43 -17.65
C TYR A 137 14.65 -3.28 -18.16
N ARG A 138 14.37 -4.53 -18.59
CA ARG A 138 15.39 -5.40 -19.21
C ARG A 138 16.02 -4.77 -20.45
N ARG A 139 15.19 -4.23 -21.35
CA ARG A 139 15.67 -3.57 -22.57
C ARG A 139 16.55 -2.36 -22.25
N LYS A 140 16.17 -1.56 -21.24
CA LYS A 140 16.95 -0.43 -20.75
C LYS A 140 18.32 -0.88 -20.24
N LEU A 141 18.36 -1.87 -19.33
CA LEU A 141 19.62 -2.40 -18.81
C LEU A 141 20.54 -2.92 -19.92
N ALA A 142 19.99 -3.64 -20.90
CA ALA A 142 20.75 -4.12 -22.05
C ALA A 142 21.32 -2.97 -22.89
N SER A 143 20.50 -1.95 -23.19
CA SER A 143 20.95 -0.77 -23.94
C SER A 143 22.03 0.05 -23.22
N GLU A 144 22.03 0.01 -21.88
CA GLU A 144 23.02 0.67 -21.03
C GLU A 144 24.24 -0.21 -20.70
N GLY A 145 24.27 -1.47 -21.16
CA GLY A 145 25.33 -2.44 -20.83
C GLY A 145 25.37 -2.83 -19.35
N LYS A 146 24.25 -2.69 -18.62
CA LYS A 146 24.13 -2.95 -17.18
C LYS A 146 23.45 -4.28 -16.85
N ASP A 147 23.02 -5.03 -17.85
CA ASP A 147 22.37 -6.34 -17.68
C ASP A 147 23.33 -7.49 -17.36
N GLY A 148 24.65 -7.24 -17.39
CA GLY A 148 25.72 -8.22 -17.13
C GLY A 148 25.96 -8.59 -15.66
N LYS A 149 25.26 -7.96 -14.70
CA LYS A 149 25.40 -8.23 -13.26
C LYS A 149 24.07 -8.28 -12.54
N CYS A 150 24.00 -9.14 -11.53
CA CYS A 150 22.91 -9.18 -10.57
C CYS A 150 22.98 -7.93 -9.70
N GLU A 151 21.90 -7.16 -9.63
CA GLU A 151 21.91 -5.90 -8.88
C GLU A 151 22.06 -6.09 -7.37
N ARG A 152 21.65 -7.26 -6.84
CA ARG A 152 21.72 -7.58 -5.41
C ARG A 152 23.02 -8.26 -5.01
N SER A 153 23.44 -9.31 -5.73
CA SER A 153 24.65 -10.07 -5.37
C SER A 153 25.92 -9.54 -6.04
N GLY A 154 25.80 -8.70 -7.08
CA GLY A 154 26.94 -8.22 -7.88
C GLY A 154 27.55 -9.29 -8.80
N GLU A 155 27.09 -10.54 -8.72
CA GLU A 155 27.56 -11.66 -9.52
C GLU A 155 27.23 -11.47 -11.01
N SER A 156 28.05 -12.08 -11.86
CA SER A 156 27.82 -12.07 -13.30
C SER A 156 26.53 -12.79 -13.68
N THR A 157 25.75 -12.17 -14.56
CA THR A 157 24.54 -12.79 -15.14
C THR A 157 24.84 -13.57 -16.42
N THR A 158 26.09 -13.53 -16.91
CA THR A 158 26.50 -14.22 -18.15
C THR A 158 26.20 -15.71 -18.06
N ASN A 159 25.43 -16.22 -19.04
CA ASN A 159 24.98 -17.61 -19.12
C ASN A 159 24.10 -18.10 -17.95
N GLN A 160 23.61 -17.18 -17.11
CA GLN A 160 22.72 -17.51 -16.00
C GLN A 160 21.29 -17.00 -16.26
N LYS A 161 20.30 -17.68 -15.69
CA LYS A 161 18.91 -17.23 -15.79
C LYS A 161 18.66 -16.07 -14.83
N THR A 162 18.13 -14.97 -15.35
CA THR A 162 17.75 -13.78 -14.58
C THR A 162 16.25 -13.54 -14.61
N GLU A 163 15.74 -12.93 -13.54
CA GLU A 163 14.35 -12.54 -13.33
C GLU A 163 14.32 -11.06 -12.87
N VAL A 164 13.30 -10.30 -13.30
CA VAL A 164 13.12 -8.93 -12.80
C VAL A 164 12.19 -9.00 -11.58
N HIS A 165 12.73 -8.59 -10.46
CA HIS A 165 12.10 -8.57 -9.16
C HIS A 165 11.50 -7.19 -8.87
N HIS A 166 10.43 -7.15 -8.09
CA HIS A 166 9.90 -5.90 -7.54
C HIS A 166 10.40 -5.74 -6.10
N LYS A 167 11.11 -4.65 -5.79
CA LYS A 167 11.67 -4.39 -4.45
C LYS A 167 10.58 -4.33 -3.38
N GLN A 168 9.44 -3.75 -3.73
CA GLN A 168 8.22 -3.73 -2.93
C GLN A 168 7.16 -4.57 -3.64
N ARG A 169 6.52 -5.46 -2.88
CA ARG A 169 5.55 -6.43 -3.41
C ARG A 169 4.38 -5.71 -4.07
N VAL A 170 4.05 -6.14 -5.29
CA VAL A 170 2.90 -5.61 -6.05
C VAL A 170 1.56 -5.83 -5.31
N ALA A 171 1.45 -6.88 -4.50
CA ALA A 171 0.25 -7.14 -3.71
C ALA A 171 0.02 -6.05 -2.64
N ASP A 172 1.10 -5.51 -2.07
CA ASP A 172 1.04 -4.50 -1.01
C ASP A 172 1.01 -3.08 -1.60
N ARG A 173 1.73 -2.89 -2.72
CA ARG A 173 1.90 -1.61 -3.42
C ARG A 173 1.68 -1.74 -4.93
N PRO A 174 0.43 -1.98 -5.37
CA PRO A 174 0.11 -2.18 -6.79
C PRO A 174 0.43 -0.96 -7.65
N GLU A 175 0.45 0.25 -7.08
CA GLU A 175 0.86 1.46 -7.78
C GLU A 175 2.30 1.40 -8.31
N LEU A 176 3.19 0.68 -7.63
CA LEU A 176 4.59 0.57 -8.01
C LEU A 176 4.86 -0.57 -9.00
N ALA A 177 3.83 -1.27 -9.45
CA ALA A 177 3.99 -2.45 -10.29
C ALA A 177 4.65 -2.13 -11.64
N ALA A 178 4.42 -0.92 -12.15
CA ALA A 178 4.98 -0.45 -13.42
C ALA A 178 6.15 0.52 -13.25
N GLU A 179 6.56 0.81 -12.02
CA GLU A 179 7.63 1.76 -11.73
C GLU A 179 8.99 1.08 -11.78
N THR A 180 9.83 1.49 -12.73
CA THR A 180 11.18 0.92 -12.90
C THR A 180 12.10 1.14 -11.70
N THR A 181 11.84 2.17 -10.89
CA THR A 181 12.56 2.43 -9.62
C THR A 181 12.31 1.33 -8.58
N ASN A 182 11.17 0.66 -8.66
CA ASN A 182 10.78 -0.49 -7.85
C ASN A 182 11.25 -1.83 -8.45
N MET A 183 12.14 -1.83 -9.46
CA MET A 183 12.60 -3.06 -10.12
C MET A 183 14.10 -3.32 -9.88
N GLU A 184 14.48 -4.60 -9.90
CA GLU A 184 15.88 -5.06 -9.88
C GLU A 184 16.04 -6.29 -10.79
N LEU A 185 17.17 -6.38 -11.50
CA LEU A 185 17.57 -7.58 -12.21
C LEU A 185 18.32 -8.54 -11.27
N LEU A 186 17.71 -9.68 -10.98
CA LEU A 186 18.27 -10.69 -10.08
C LEU A 186 18.56 -12.00 -10.79
N LEU A 187 19.57 -12.73 -10.31
CA LEU A 187 19.74 -14.14 -10.63
C LEU A 187 18.57 -14.94 -10.04
N ARG A 188 18.12 -15.98 -10.74
CA ARG A 188 16.97 -16.80 -10.33
C ARG A 188 17.08 -17.40 -8.92
N PRO A 189 18.25 -17.89 -8.45
CA PRO A 189 18.39 -18.35 -7.06
C PRO A 189 18.13 -17.23 -6.05
N VAL A 190 18.71 -16.05 -6.26
CA VAL A 190 18.52 -14.86 -5.41
C VAL A 190 17.05 -14.43 -5.42
N HIS A 191 16.43 -14.38 -6.60
CA HIS A 191 15.00 -14.07 -6.73
C HIS A 191 14.09 -15.03 -5.93
N THR A 192 14.43 -16.32 -5.94
CA THR A 192 13.68 -17.34 -5.20
C THR A 192 13.82 -17.17 -3.68
N GLU A 193 15.00 -16.76 -3.22
CA GLU A 193 15.25 -16.47 -1.80
C GLU A 193 14.47 -15.26 -1.33
N GLU A 194 14.48 -14.16 -2.08
CA GLU A 194 13.69 -12.96 -1.79
C GLU A 194 12.19 -13.29 -1.67
N HIS A 195 11.64 -14.06 -2.61
CA HIS A 195 10.25 -14.52 -2.53
C HIS A 195 9.92 -15.39 -1.31
N ARG A 196 10.90 -16.07 -0.70
CA ARG A 196 10.68 -16.80 0.56
C ARG A 196 10.66 -15.85 1.75
N ASN A 197 11.46 -14.80 1.72
CA ASN A 197 11.50 -13.78 2.77
C ASN A 197 10.22 -12.91 2.73
N ASP A 198 9.75 -12.57 1.53
CA ASP A 198 8.48 -11.87 1.28
C ASP A 198 7.25 -12.57 1.88
N LYS A 199 7.30 -13.89 2.04
CA LYS A 199 6.20 -14.69 2.60
C LYS A 199 6.22 -14.80 4.13
N LYS A 200 7.29 -14.34 4.77
CA LYS A 200 7.48 -14.43 6.23
C LYS A 200 7.15 -13.13 6.97
N GLY A 201 6.98 -12.01 6.25
CA GLY A 201 6.50 -10.72 6.78
C GLY A 201 5.03 -10.50 6.44
#